data_AF-A0A0G1VNM7-F1
#
_entry.id   AF-A0A0G1VNM7-F1
#
_cell.length_a   1.000
_cell.length_b   1.000
_cell.length_c   1.000
_cell.angle_alpha   90.00
_cell.angle_beta   90.00
_cell.angle_gamma   90.00
#
_symmetry.space_group_name_H-M   'P 1'
#
loop_
_entity.id
_entity.type
_entity.pdbx_description
1 polymer ?
#
loop_
_entity_poly.entity_id
_entity_poly.type
_entity_poly.pdbx_seq_one_letter_code
_entity_poly.pdbx_strand_id
1 'polypeptide(L)'
;EETGLRQKDLVILNEKPKLKSEGTKFLHTPSYIDIHQISQTHRHVVLVYFLISKTDRLRQAPKEHFDLRWVAKNQLKELKPKLTPQIKFYCLAALSAANSLSFAD
;
A
#
# COMPACT_ATOMS: atom_id res chain seq x y z
N GLU A 1 -10.74 6.54 -3.65
CA GLU A 1 -11.53 6.48 -4.90
C GLU A 1 -11.75 5.04 -5.33
N GLU A 2 -10.68 4.27 -5.50
CA GLU A 2 -10.72 2.89 -6.01
C GLU A 2 -11.39 1.84 -5.11
N THR A 3 -11.27 1.96 -3.79
CA THR A 3 -11.68 0.89 -2.84
C THR A 3 -12.87 1.24 -1.95
N GLY A 4 -13.32 2.50 -1.98
CA GLY A 4 -14.32 3.03 -1.06
C GLY A 4 -13.85 3.22 0.39
N LEU A 5 -12.62 2.83 0.75
CA LEU A 5 -12.05 3.11 2.08
C LEU A 5 -11.85 4.61 2.28
N ARG A 6 -12.09 5.08 3.51
CA ARG A 6 -11.91 6.48 3.89
C ARG A 6 -10.73 6.62 4.84
N GLN A 7 -10.15 7.82 4.92
CA GLN A 7 -9.00 8.09 5.77
C GLN A 7 -9.20 7.68 7.24
N LYS A 8 -10.41 7.85 7.79
CA LYS A 8 -10.72 7.44 9.18
C LYS A 8 -10.67 5.93 9.40
N ASP A 9 -10.83 5.16 8.33
CA ASP A 9 -10.82 3.71 8.33
C ASP A 9 -9.39 3.17 8.14
N LEU A 10 -8.37 4.04 8.04
CA LEU A 10 -6.98 3.69 7.75
C LEU A 10 -6.02 4.08 8.89
N VAL A 11 -4.96 3.29 9.05
CA VAL A 11 -3.78 3.60 9.87
C VAL A 11 -2.57 3.61 8.95
N ILE A 12 -1.85 4.73 8.91
CA ILE A 12 -0.62 4.85 8.10
C ILE A 12 0.55 4.28 8.90
N LEU A 13 1.29 3.34 8.31
CA LEU A 13 2.44 2.70 8.95
C LEU A 13 3.74 3.48 8.77
N ASN A 14 3.80 4.29 7.71
CA ASN A 14 4.95 5.08 7.35
C ASN A 14 5.21 6.23 8.31
N GLU A 15 6.46 6.37 8.74
CA GLU A 15 6.87 7.45 9.62
C GLU A 15 6.65 8.81 8.96
N LYS A 16 6.24 9.76 9.80
CA LYS A 16 6.20 11.18 9.49
C LYS A 16 6.73 11.94 10.69
N PRO A 17 7.83 12.68 10.56
CA PRO A 17 8.35 13.49 11.65
C PRO A 17 7.28 14.44 12.20
N LYS A 18 7.22 14.53 13.54
CA LYS A 18 6.30 15.43 14.26
C LYS A 18 6.87 16.83 14.46
N LEU A 19 8.11 17.07 14.05
CA LEU A 19 8.76 18.36 14.13
C LEU A 19 7.97 19.41 13.33
N LYS A 20 7.76 20.58 13.92
CA LYS A 20 7.25 21.75 13.22
C LYS A 20 8.43 22.69 12.98
N SER A 21 8.58 23.14 11.75
CA SER A 21 9.55 24.16 11.36
C SER A 21 8.86 25.12 10.40
N GLU A 22 9.10 26.41 10.57
CA GLU A 22 8.50 27.43 9.71
C GLU A 22 8.85 27.17 8.23
N GLY A 23 7.87 27.35 7.35
CA GLY A 23 8.02 27.07 5.92
C GLY A 23 8.18 25.59 5.54
N THR A 24 8.20 24.66 6.50
CA THR A 24 8.47 23.23 6.24
C THR A 24 7.29 22.34 6.58
N LYS A 25 6.94 21.42 5.67
CA LYS A 25 5.94 20.38 5.91
C LYS A 25 6.56 19.00 5.74
N PHE A 26 6.74 18.29 6.85
CA PHE A 26 7.11 16.88 6.80
C PHE A 26 6.00 16.04 6.18
N LEU A 27 6.40 15.09 5.34
CA LEU A 27 5.53 14.12 4.70
C LEU A 27 5.81 12.72 5.27
N HIS A 28 4.96 11.77 4.92
CA HIS A 28 5.25 10.37 5.20
C HIS A 28 6.41 9.91 4.30
N THR A 29 7.40 9.26 4.89
CA THR A 29 8.49 8.62 4.15
C THR A 29 7.95 7.34 3.51
N PRO A 30 8.11 7.12 2.19
CA PRO A 30 7.69 5.87 1.57
C PRO A 30 8.46 4.68 2.15
N SER A 31 7.82 3.51 2.20
CA SER A 31 8.45 2.26 2.64
C SER A 31 9.49 1.79 1.62
N TYR A 32 9.19 2.00 0.34
CA TYR A 32 10.07 1.69 -0.77
C TYR A 32 9.90 2.73 -1.87
N ILE A 33 10.97 2.91 -2.65
CA ILE A 33 10.95 3.69 -3.88
C ILE A 33 11.51 2.77 -4.97
N ASP A 34 10.81 2.68 -6.09
CA ASP A 34 11.29 1.96 -7.27
C ASP A 34 11.15 2.81 -8.53
N ILE A 35 11.88 2.42 -9.57
CA ILE A 35 11.67 2.89 -10.93
C ILE A 35 11.43 1.68 -11.82
N HIS A 36 10.33 1.69 -12.55
CA HIS A 36 10.00 0.60 -13.46
C HIS A 36 9.61 1.13 -14.83
N GLN A 37 9.81 0.27 -15.83
CA GLN A 37 9.57 0.59 -17.23
C GLN A 37 8.10 0.33 -17.58
N ILE A 38 7.48 1.32 -18.22
CA ILE A 38 6.10 1.23 -18.74
C ILE A 38 6.12 0.99 -20.25
N SER A 39 7.05 1.65 -20.94
CA SER A 39 7.30 1.47 -22.37
C SER A 39 8.79 1.63 -22.66
N GLN A 40 9.23 1.45 -23.91
CA GLN A 40 10.64 1.63 -24.27
C GLN A 40 11.17 3.03 -23.96
N THR A 41 10.32 4.05 -23.99
CA THR A 41 10.69 5.46 -23.79
C THR A 41 10.22 6.03 -22.47
N HIS A 42 9.51 5.24 -21.65
CA HIS A 42 8.84 5.75 -20.46
C HIS A 42 9.06 4.88 -19.23
N ARG A 43 9.42 5.54 -18.13
CA ARG A 43 9.60 4.93 -16.82
C ARG A 43 8.84 5.74 -15.78
N HIS A 44 8.28 5.05 -14.80
CA HIS A 44 7.65 5.65 -13.63
C HIS A 44 8.54 5.48 -12.41
N VAL A 45 8.62 6.52 -11.59
CA VAL A 45 9.09 6.41 -10.21
C VAL A 45 7.87 6.19 -9.33
N VAL A 46 7.94 5.21 -8.44
CA VAL A 46 6.85 4.87 -7.51
C VAL A 46 7.30 5.15 -6.09
N LEU A 47 6.39 5.69 -5.30
CA LEU A 47 6.51 5.84 -3.85
C LEU A 47 5.52 4.87 -3.20
N VAL A 48 6.02 3.82 -2.55
CA VAL A 48 5.19 2.77 -1.95
C VAL A 48 4.92 3.10 -0.48
N TYR A 49 3.64 3.10 -0.09
CA TYR A 49 3.19 3.33 1.28
C TYR A 49 2.41 2.13 1.80
N PHE A 50 2.54 1.82 3.08
CA PHE A 50 1.80 0.76 3.75
C PHE A 50 0.81 1.33 4.76
N LEU A 51 -0.40 0.78 4.72
CA LEU A 51 -1.51 1.17 5.57
C LEU A 51 -2.23 -0.07 6.06
N ILE A 52 -2.84 0.03 7.24
CA ILE A 52 -3.79 -0.96 7.78
C ILE A 52 -5.20 -0.41 7.60
N SER A 53 -6.12 -1.24 7.11
CA SER A 53 -7.55 -0.94 7.14
C SER A 53 -8.17 -1.45 8.44
N LYS A 54 -9.00 -0.63 9.08
CA LYS A 54 -9.80 -0.98 10.26
C LYS A 54 -11.11 -1.69 9.90
N THR A 55 -11.38 -1.85 8.61
CA THR A 55 -12.57 -2.53 8.09
C THR A 55 -12.21 -3.39 6.89
N ASP A 56 -12.94 -4.47 6.71
CA ASP A 56 -12.90 -5.35 5.55
C ASP A 56 -13.85 -4.91 4.44
N ARG A 57 -14.71 -3.91 4.68
CA ARG A 57 -15.72 -3.44 3.72
C ARG A 57 -15.05 -2.68 2.57
N LEU A 58 -15.08 -3.30 1.40
CA LEU A 58 -14.61 -2.70 0.15
C LEU A 58 -15.79 -2.33 -0.74
N ARG A 59 -15.65 -1.25 -1.49
CA ARG A 59 -16.54 -0.88 -2.59
C ARG A 59 -15.69 -0.71 -3.84
N GLN A 60 -15.84 -1.64 -4.78
CA GLN A 60 -15.17 -1.58 -6.05
C GLN A 60 -15.57 -0.32 -6.83
N ALA A 61 -14.62 0.29 -7.53
CA ALA A 61 -14.86 1.35 -8.50
C ALA A 61 -14.78 0.75 -9.92
N PRO A 62 -15.92 0.41 -10.56
CA PRO A 62 -15.90 -0.36 -11.82
C PRO A 62 -15.25 0.36 -13.01
N LYS A 63 -15.09 1.69 -12.91
CA LYS A 63 -14.40 2.50 -13.93
C LYS A 63 -12.87 2.41 -13.81
N GLU A 64 -12.35 2.01 -12.66
CA GLU A 64 -10.92 1.98 -12.36
C GLU A 64 -10.34 0.56 -12.50
N HIS A 65 -11.07 -0.46 -12.03
CA HIS A 65 -10.59 -1.84 -12.03
C HIS A 65 -11.71 -2.87 -12.07
N PHE A 66 -11.35 -4.08 -12.52
CA PHE A 66 -12.29 -5.18 -12.76
C PHE A 66 -12.50 -6.11 -11.56
N ASP A 67 -11.58 -6.12 -10.60
CA ASP A 67 -11.67 -6.98 -9.41
C ASP A 67 -11.01 -6.29 -8.20
N LEU A 68 -11.51 -6.58 -7.00
CA LEU A 68 -11.01 -6.06 -5.74
C LEU A 68 -11.32 -7.04 -4.60
N ARG A 69 -10.28 -7.49 -3.90
CA ARG A 69 -10.41 -8.46 -2.81
C ARG A 69 -9.29 -8.37 -1.79
N TRP A 70 -9.57 -8.84 -0.58
CA TRP A 70 -8.54 -9.17 0.41
C TRP A 70 -7.91 -10.52 0.07
N VAL A 71 -6.60 -10.63 0.29
CA VAL A 71 -5.83 -11.86 0.02
C VAL A 71 -4.96 -12.19 1.21
N ALA A 72 -5.07 -13.40 1.73
CA ALA A 72 -4.22 -13.88 2.81
C ALA A 72 -2.80 -14.23 2.30
N LYS A 73 -1.81 -14.17 3.19
CA LYS A 73 -0.39 -14.45 2.87
C LYS A 73 -0.19 -15.77 2.12
N ASN A 74 -0.87 -16.82 2.56
CA ASN A 74 -0.77 -18.17 1.99
C ASN A 74 -1.42 -18.28 0.60
N GLN A 75 -2.37 -17.39 0.26
CA GLN A 75 -3.09 -17.36 -1.01
C GLN A 75 -2.35 -16.58 -2.11
N LEU A 76 -1.36 -15.74 -1.77
CA LEU A 76 -0.65 -14.89 -2.74
C LEU A 76 -0.05 -15.67 -3.92
N LYS A 77 0.41 -16.91 -3.69
CA LYS A 77 1.01 -17.77 -4.73
C LYS A 77 -0.02 -18.41 -5.68
N GLU A 78 -1.29 -18.42 -5.27
CA GLU A 78 -2.40 -19.10 -5.97
C GLU A 78 -3.22 -18.13 -6.83
N LEU A 79 -2.96 -16.81 -6.68
CA LEU A 79 -3.62 -15.77 -7.46
C LEU A 79 -3.44 -16.00 -8.97
N LYS A 80 -4.54 -15.79 -9.68
CA LYS A 80 -4.61 -15.77 -11.14
C LYS A 80 -5.19 -14.43 -11.59
N PRO A 81 -4.46 -13.67 -12.45
CA PRO A 81 -3.09 -13.92 -12.90
C PRO A 81 -2.06 -13.91 -11.76
N LYS A 82 -0.90 -14.54 -11.98
CA LYS A 82 0.19 -14.53 -11.00
C LYS A 82 0.67 -13.10 -10.78
N LEU A 83 0.94 -12.75 -9.52
CA LEU A 83 1.60 -11.49 -9.19
C LEU A 83 3.01 -11.47 -9.76
N THR A 84 3.44 -10.31 -10.23
CA THR A 84 4.84 -10.07 -10.56
C THR A 84 5.71 -10.12 -9.29
N PRO A 85 7.02 -10.42 -9.41
CA PRO A 85 7.90 -10.55 -8.25
C PRO A 85 7.91 -9.32 -7.33
N GLN A 86 7.90 -8.11 -7.89
CA GLN A 86 7.91 -6.86 -7.14
C GLN A 86 6.61 -6.64 -6.36
N ILE A 87 5.44 -6.91 -6.95
CA ILE A 87 4.16 -6.77 -6.25
C ILE A 87 4.06 -7.79 -5.13
N LYS A 88 4.48 -9.04 -5.38
CA LYS A 88 4.54 -10.07 -4.34
C LYS A 88 5.46 -9.67 -3.18
N PHE A 89 6.61 -9.06 -3.47
CA PHE A 89 7.50 -8.51 -2.45
C PHE A 89 6.79 -7.44 -1.61
N TYR A 90 6.14 -6.45 -2.23
CA TYR A 90 5.42 -5.40 -1.48
C TYR A 90 4.28 -5.95 -0.63
N CYS A 91 3.50 -6.92 -1.13
CA CYS A 91 2.46 -7.56 -0.32
C CYS A 91 3.04 -8.22 0.95
N LEU A 92 4.16 -8.95 0.82
CA LEU A 92 4.80 -9.61 1.95
C LEU A 92 5.43 -8.62 2.94
N ALA A 93 6.05 -7.55 2.43
CA ALA A 93 6.62 -6.50 3.25
C ALA A 93 5.53 -5.73 4.03
N ALA A 94 4.40 -5.41 3.37
CA ALA A 94 3.25 -4.76 4.02
C ALA A 94 2.69 -5.61 5.16
N LEU A 95 2.50 -6.91 4.93
CA LEU A 95 2.05 -7.86 5.96
C LEU A 95 3.04 -7.95 7.12
N SER A 96 4.34 -7.96 6.83
CA SER A 96 5.37 -7.95 7.88
C SER A 96 5.31 -6.67 8.71
N ALA A 97 5.24 -5.50 8.07
CA ALA A 97 5.17 -4.22 8.73
C ALA A 97 3.91 -4.10 9.61
N ALA A 98 2.77 -4.60 9.12
CA ALA A 98 1.52 -4.61 9.90
C ALA A 98 1.60 -5.49 11.15
N ASN A 99 2.27 -6.66 11.05
CA ASN A 99 2.43 -7.58 12.18
C ASN A 99 3.47 -7.12 13.20
N SER A 100 4.44 -6.28 12.80
CA SER A 100 5.45 -5.72 13.71
C SER A 100 4.88 -4.64 14.63
N LEU A 101 3.69 -4.10 14.36
CA LEU A 101 2.97 -3.28 15.31
C LEU A 101 2.34 -4.19 16.37
N SER A 102 2.91 -4.23 17.56
CA SER A 102 2.17 -4.67 18.73
C SER A 102 1.00 -3.69 18.90
N PHE A 103 -0.23 -4.13 18.62
CA PHE A 103 -1.39 -3.49 19.22
C PHE A 103 -1.26 -3.75 20.72
N ALA A 104 -0.73 -2.78 21.46
CA ALA A 104 -0.96 -2.75 22.89
C ALA A 104 -2.46 -2.51 23.04
N ASP A 105 -3.17 -3.54 23.51
CA ASP A 105 -4.56 -3.45 23.97
C ASP A 105 -4.69 -2.41 25.09
#